data_AF-A0A6N2R171-F1
#
_entry.id   AF-A0A6N2R171-F1
#
_cell.length_a   1.000
_cell.length_b   1.000
_cell.length_c   1.000
_cell.angle_alpha   90.00
_cell.angle_beta   90.00
_cell.angle_gamma   90.00
#
_symmetry.space_group_name_H-M   'P 1'
#
loop_
_entity.id
_entity.type
_entity.pdbx_description
1 polymer ?
#
loop_
_entity_poly.entity_id
_entity_poly.type
_entity_poly.pdbx_seq_one_letter_code
_entity_poly.pdbx_strand_id
1 'polypeptide(L)'
;MNIEEILDQLDDLLDKAWSLPLSGGRCVVDAEKVRDLLDDVRLNLPTEIKQAKAIVVDRTDIITTAKREAEAIVRKAEDRARAMIAQEEVVKQSQLRAAEIISQAQNKSREMRQASQEFSDNLLKQTEDTMLKALSDIKTTRQAIKGAQKQLQQAMQHQQQQGPTE
;
A
#
# COMPACT_ATOMS: atom_id res chain seq x y z
N MET A 1 -9.66 60.61 24.28
CA MET A 1 -11.08 60.93 24.36
C MET A 1 -11.75 60.12 23.27
N ASN A 2 -12.69 59.25 23.59
CA ASN A 2 -13.37 58.43 22.59
C ASN A 2 -14.26 59.34 21.72
N ILE A 3 -14.50 58.97 20.47
CA ILE A 3 -15.38 59.74 19.58
C ILE A 3 -16.78 59.93 20.21
N GLU A 4 -17.26 58.92 20.93
CA GLU A 4 -18.52 58.95 21.67
C GLU A 4 -18.52 60.06 22.74
N GLU A 5 -17.43 60.21 23.49
CA GLU A 5 -17.30 61.26 24.53
C GLU A 5 -17.27 62.67 23.92
N ILE A 6 -16.73 62.83 22.71
CA ILE A 6 -16.67 64.14 22.02
C ILE A 6 -18.04 64.50 21.47
N LEU A 7 -18.79 63.52 20.95
CA LEU A 7 -20.16 63.69 20.50
C LEU A 7 -21.08 64.03 21.69
N ASP A 8 -20.94 63.35 22.82
CA ASP A 8 -21.68 63.65 24.05
C ASP A 8 -21.42 65.08 24.54
N GLN A 9 -20.17 65.55 24.48
CA GLN A 9 -19.82 66.92 24.84
C GLN A 9 -20.38 67.97 23.87
N LEU A 10 -20.48 67.62 22.58
CA LEU A 10 -21.09 68.48 21.58
C LEU A 10 -22.60 68.60 21.79
N ASP A 11 -23.27 67.49 22.11
CA ASP A 11 -24.69 67.47 22.47
C ASP A 11 -24.94 68.29 23.74
N ASP A 12 -24.11 68.11 24.78
CA ASP A 12 -24.16 68.89 26.02
C ASP A 12 -23.99 70.41 25.78
N LEU A 13 -23.12 70.78 24.84
CA LEU A 13 -22.89 72.17 24.46
C LEU A 13 -24.11 72.76 23.75
N LEU A 14 -24.75 71.97 22.88
CA LEU A 14 -25.98 72.36 22.18
C LEU A 14 -27.18 72.49 23.14
N ASP A 15 -27.32 71.58 24.10
CA ASP A 15 -28.39 71.60 25.10
C ASP A 15 -28.28 72.79 26.07
N LYS A 16 -27.05 73.18 26.42
CA LYS A 16 -26.77 74.33 27.32
C LYS A 16 -26.67 75.66 26.58
N ALA A 17 -26.78 75.65 25.25
CA ALA A 17 -26.65 76.84 24.42
C ALA A 17 -27.79 77.83 24.66
N TRP A 18 -27.48 79.13 24.64
CA TRP A 18 -28.49 80.15 24.92
C TRP A 18 -29.52 80.22 23.78
N SER A 19 -30.76 79.82 24.05
CA SER A 19 -31.88 79.93 23.12
C SER A 19 -32.38 81.38 22.99
N LEU A 20 -32.51 81.88 21.75
CA LEU A 20 -33.04 83.22 21.48
C LEU A 20 -34.58 83.20 21.43
N PRO A 21 -35.33 84.00 22.21
CA PRO A 21 -36.79 84.05 22.15
C PRO A 21 -37.27 84.61 20.80
N LEU A 22 -38.37 84.06 20.25
CA LEU A 22 -38.94 84.37 18.92
C LEU A 22 -38.06 83.98 17.71
N SER A 23 -36.96 83.24 17.91
CA SER A 23 -36.04 82.85 16.83
C SER A 23 -36.37 81.54 16.10
N GLY A 24 -37.43 80.84 16.50
CA GLY A 24 -37.82 79.56 15.92
C GLY A 24 -36.88 78.39 16.26
N GLY A 25 -36.31 78.37 17.47
CA GLY A 25 -35.45 77.27 17.95
C GLY A 25 -33.95 77.47 17.68
N ARG A 26 -33.49 78.69 17.42
CA ARG A 26 -32.06 78.98 17.24
C ARG A 26 -31.40 79.20 18.60
N CYS A 27 -30.24 78.59 18.78
CA CYS A 27 -29.38 78.79 19.93
C CYS A 27 -28.07 79.49 19.52
N VAL A 28 -27.47 80.21 20.46
CA VAL A 28 -26.15 80.83 20.32
C VAL A 28 -25.13 79.91 20.97
N VAL A 29 -24.15 79.51 20.18
CA VAL A 29 -23.05 78.65 20.61
C VAL A 29 -21.71 79.35 20.43
N ASP A 30 -20.74 78.96 21.26
CA ASP A 30 -19.37 79.38 21.12
C ASP A 30 -18.73 78.65 19.93
N ALA A 31 -18.48 79.39 18.85
CA ALA A 31 -17.94 78.85 17.62
C ALA A 31 -16.52 78.30 17.77
N GLU A 32 -15.74 78.78 18.76
CA GLU A 32 -14.38 78.30 19.02
C GLU A 32 -14.43 76.92 19.69
N LYS A 33 -15.25 76.75 20.72
CA LYS A 33 -15.45 75.45 21.39
C LYS A 33 -16.01 74.37 20.46
N VAL A 34 -16.96 74.72 19.59
CA VAL A 34 -17.49 73.79 18.59
C VAL A 34 -16.39 73.40 17.59
N ARG A 35 -15.50 74.33 17.23
CA ARG A 35 -14.39 74.04 16.32
C ARG A 35 -13.37 73.10 16.96
N ASP A 36 -13.05 73.29 18.25
CA ASP A 36 -12.14 72.41 18.99
C ASP A 36 -12.69 70.98 19.06
N LEU A 37 -13.97 70.81 19.40
CA LEU A 37 -14.63 69.48 19.42
C LEU A 37 -14.64 68.84 18.02
N LEU A 38 -14.87 69.62 16.96
CA LEU A 38 -14.80 69.11 15.57
C LEU A 38 -13.38 68.70 15.17
N ASP A 39 -12.36 69.40 15.65
CA ASP A 39 -10.97 69.04 15.39
C ASP A 39 -10.56 67.79 16.18
N ASP A 40 -11.05 67.61 17.41
CA ASP A 40 -10.87 66.38 18.17
C ASP A 40 -11.59 65.18 17.51
N VAL A 41 -12.80 65.37 16.97
CA VAL A 41 -13.48 64.37 16.12
C VAL A 41 -12.60 64.02 14.92
N ARG A 42 -12.06 65.03 14.23
CA ARG A 42 -11.20 64.82 13.05
C ARG A 42 -9.88 64.17 13.38
N LEU A 43 -9.37 64.26 14.62
CA LEU A 43 -8.13 63.61 15.04
C LEU A 43 -8.36 62.17 15.50
N ASN A 44 -9.52 61.88 16.09
CA ASN A 44 -9.86 60.56 16.66
C ASN A 44 -10.71 59.67 15.75
N LEU A 45 -11.26 60.16 14.63
CA LEU A 45 -11.96 59.36 13.61
C LEU A 45 -11.05 58.78 12.48
N PRO A 46 -9.89 59.37 12.13
CA PRO A 46 -9.03 58.86 11.05
C PRO A 46 -8.41 57.50 11.32
N THR A 47 -8.05 57.18 12.56
CA THR A 47 -7.31 55.96 12.92
C THR A 47 -8.17 54.70 12.75
N GLU A 48 -9.43 54.78 13.17
CA GLU A 48 -10.43 53.73 13.19
C GLU A 48 -10.92 53.46 11.77
N ILE A 49 -11.14 54.52 10.98
CA ILE A 49 -11.46 54.38 9.55
C ILE A 49 -10.27 53.81 8.77
N LYS A 50 -9.02 54.19 9.10
CA LYS A 50 -7.82 53.60 8.48
C LYS A 50 -7.72 52.11 8.80
N GLN A 51 -7.95 51.71 10.04
CA GLN A 51 -7.94 50.30 10.45
C GLN A 51 -9.07 49.50 9.77
N ALA A 52 -10.30 50.02 9.76
CA ALA A 52 -11.42 49.37 9.07
C ALA A 52 -11.15 49.21 7.56
N LYS A 53 -10.58 50.23 6.90
CA LYS A 53 -10.17 50.15 5.50
C LYS A 53 -9.05 49.12 5.29
N ALA A 54 -8.06 49.05 6.18
CA ALA A 54 -7.01 48.04 6.10
C ALA A 54 -7.56 46.62 6.21
N ILE A 55 -8.47 46.36 7.16
CA ILE A 55 -9.13 45.05 7.30
C ILE A 55 -9.90 44.66 6.03
N VAL A 56 -10.60 45.61 5.41
CA VAL A 56 -11.34 45.36 4.16
C VAL A 56 -10.39 45.03 2.99
N VAL A 57 -9.23 45.69 2.93
CA VAL A 57 -8.19 45.39 1.93
C VAL A 57 -7.60 44.00 2.17
N ASP A 58 -7.18 43.70 3.40
CA ASP A 58 -6.53 42.44 3.77
C ASP A 58 -7.47 41.23 3.64
N ARG A 59 -8.79 41.43 3.75
CA ARG A 59 -9.81 40.37 3.62
C ARG A 59 -9.63 39.57 2.33
N THR A 60 -9.34 40.25 1.23
CA THR A 60 -9.20 39.59 -0.08
C THR A 60 -7.97 38.70 -0.11
N ASP A 61 -6.87 39.17 0.48
CA ASP A 61 -5.61 38.43 0.56
C ASP A 61 -5.71 37.23 1.50
N ILE A 62 -6.38 37.38 2.63
CA ILE A 62 -6.67 36.29 3.57
C ILE A 62 -7.49 35.19 2.88
N ILE A 63 -8.59 35.56 2.20
CA ILE A 63 -9.44 34.58 1.51
C ILE A 63 -8.67 33.89 0.39
N THR A 64 -7.87 34.63 -0.37
CA THR A 64 -7.08 34.08 -1.48
C THR A 64 -6.02 33.11 -0.97
N THR A 65 -5.32 33.47 0.11
CA THR A 65 -4.31 32.61 0.75
C THR A 65 -4.95 31.34 1.31
N ALA A 66 -6.08 31.47 2.02
CA ALA A 66 -6.81 30.33 2.58
C ALA A 66 -7.30 29.37 1.48
N LYS A 67 -7.80 29.89 0.35
CA LYS A 67 -8.19 29.07 -0.81
C LYS A 67 -7.00 28.31 -1.38
N ARG A 68 -5.86 28.98 -1.59
CA ARG A 68 -4.65 28.35 -2.10
C ARG A 68 -4.13 27.25 -1.16
N GLU A 69 -4.16 27.49 0.15
CA GLU A 69 -3.78 26.48 1.15
C GLU A 69 -4.73 25.30 1.14
N ALA A 70 -6.04 25.54 1.07
CA ALA A 70 -7.05 24.47 0.97
C ALA A 70 -6.83 23.61 -0.28
N GLU A 71 -6.61 24.23 -1.45
CA GLU A 71 -6.29 23.53 -2.70
C GLU A 71 -5.01 22.70 -2.57
N ALA A 72 -3.97 23.24 -1.93
CA ALA A 72 -2.72 22.52 -1.70
C ALA A 72 -2.92 21.30 -0.77
N ILE A 73 -3.75 21.44 0.27
CA ILE A 73 -4.09 20.34 1.18
C ILE A 73 -4.85 19.24 0.44
N VAL A 74 -5.87 19.60 -0.35
CA VAL A 74 -6.66 18.65 -1.14
C VAL A 74 -5.76 17.90 -2.11
N ARG A 75 -4.94 18.62 -2.88
CA ARG A 75 -4.01 18.01 -3.85
C ARG A 75 -3.05 17.04 -3.17
N LYS A 76 -2.49 17.41 -2.01
CA LYS A 76 -1.59 16.54 -1.24
C LYS A 76 -2.32 15.30 -0.69
N ALA A 77 -3.59 15.42 -0.31
CA ALA A 77 -4.40 14.30 0.13
C ALA A 77 -4.69 13.33 -1.03
N GLU A 78 -5.05 13.85 -2.20
CA GLU A 78 -5.26 13.06 -3.41
C GLU A 78 -4.00 12.32 -3.86
N ASP A 79 -2.84 12.99 -3.85
CA ASP A 79 -1.56 12.36 -4.19
C ASP A 79 -1.23 11.20 -3.24
N ARG A 80 -1.48 11.39 -1.93
CA ARG A 80 -1.30 10.32 -0.93
C ARG A 80 -2.26 9.17 -1.13
N ALA A 81 -3.53 9.45 -1.43
CA ALA A 81 -4.53 8.43 -1.71
C ALA A 81 -4.14 7.61 -2.95
N ARG A 82 -3.72 8.27 -4.03
CA ARG A 82 -3.20 7.61 -5.24
C ARG A 82 -2.00 6.72 -4.94
N ALA A 83 -1.04 7.20 -4.16
CA ALA A 83 0.14 6.42 -3.77
C ALA A 83 -0.23 5.19 -2.92
N MET A 84 -1.17 5.34 -1.99
CA MET A 84 -1.65 4.24 -1.14
C MET A 84 -2.35 3.15 -1.96
N ILE A 85 -3.25 3.53 -2.87
CA ILE A 85 -3.95 2.59 -3.76
C ILE A 85 -2.93 1.86 -4.66
N ALA A 86 -1.96 2.58 -5.22
CA ALA A 86 -0.92 1.97 -6.04
C ALA A 86 -0.09 0.95 -5.22
N GLN A 87 0.27 1.30 -3.98
CA GLN A 87 0.99 0.39 -3.09
C GLN A 87 0.14 -0.85 -2.74
N GLU A 88 -1.14 -0.67 -2.44
CA GLU A 88 -2.06 -1.77 -2.12
C GLU A 88 -2.23 -2.72 -3.31
N GLU A 89 -2.37 -2.19 -4.52
CA GLU A 89 -2.45 -3.00 -5.74
C GLU A 89 -1.15 -3.78 -5.97
N VAL A 90 0.02 -3.15 -5.79
CA VAL A 90 1.31 -3.85 -5.87
C VAL A 90 1.41 -4.98 -4.83
N VAL A 91 0.96 -4.74 -3.60
CA VAL A 91 0.95 -5.76 -2.54
C VAL A 91 0.00 -6.91 -2.90
N LYS A 92 -1.19 -6.61 -3.40
CA LYS A 92 -2.18 -7.61 -3.83
C LYS A 92 -1.66 -8.46 -4.98
N GLN A 93 -1.08 -7.84 -6.00
CA GLN A 93 -0.45 -8.56 -7.12
C GLN A 93 0.72 -9.43 -6.65
N SER A 94 1.53 -8.92 -5.72
CA SER A 94 2.64 -9.69 -5.13
C SER A 94 2.15 -10.91 -4.35
N GLN A 95 1.06 -10.76 -3.58
CA GLN A 95 0.43 -11.88 -2.86
C GLN A 95 -0.13 -12.94 -3.80
N LEU A 96 -0.82 -12.53 -4.87
CA LEU A 96 -1.32 -13.45 -5.90
C LEU A 96 -0.17 -14.22 -6.56
N ARG A 97 0.90 -13.52 -6.94
CA ARG A 97 2.08 -14.14 -7.54
C ARG A 97 2.79 -15.09 -6.57
N ALA A 98 2.88 -14.74 -5.29
CA ALA A 98 3.44 -15.61 -4.27
C ALA A 98 2.60 -16.90 -4.10
N ALA A 99 1.26 -16.78 -4.06
CA ALA A 99 0.37 -17.93 -4.00
C ALA A 99 0.50 -18.84 -5.22
N GLU A 100 0.64 -18.26 -6.41
CA GLU A 100 0.90 -18.99 -7.65
C GLU A 100 2.23 -19.75 -7.60
N ILE A 101 3.31 -19.10 -7.17
CA ILE A 101 4.64 -19.72 -7.02
C ILE A 101 4.57 -20.90 -6.03
N ILE A 102 3.89 -20.73 -4.90
CA ILE A 102 3.74 -21.80 -3.90
C ILE A 102 2.94 -22.97 -4.49
N SER A 103 1.84 -22.69 -5.19
CA SER A 103 1.03 -23.72 -5.85
C SER A 103 1.83 -24.50 -6.89
N GLN A 104 2.58 -23.80 -7.75
CA GLN A 104 3.46 -24.42 -8.75
C GLN A 104 4.56 -25.25 -8.09
N ALA A 105 5.20 -24.75 -7.03
CA ALA A 105 6.23 -25.48 -6.30
C ALA A 105 5.67 -26.76 -5.66
N GLN A 106 4.46 -26.70 -5.09
CA GLN A 106 3.79 -27.87 -4.52
C GLN A 106 3.42 -28.90 -5.59
N ASN A 107 2.89 -28.47 -6.74
CA ASN A 107 2.58 -29.37 -7.86
C ASN A 107 3.84 -30.05 -8.38
N LYS A 108 4.91 -29.28 -8.64
CA LYS A 108 6.18 -29.81 -9.12
C LYS A 108 6.84 -30.77 -8.11
N SER A 109 6.70 -30.48 -6.81
CA SER A 109 7.16 -31.38 -5.74
C SER A 109 6.40 -32.71 -5.75
N ARG A 110 5.07 -32.67 -5.93
CA ARG A 110 4.24 -33.88 -6.05
C ARG A 110 4.62 -34.71 -7.28
N GLU A 111 4.74 -34.07 -8.44
CA GLU A 111 5.15 -34.71 -9.70
C GLU A 111 6.53 -35.36 -9.56
N MET A 112 7.52 -34.65 -9.02
CA MET A 112 8.86 -35.18 -8.82
C MET A 112 8.87 -36.38 -7.88
N ARG A 113 8.07 -36.36 -6.82
CA ARG A 113 7.95 -37.49 -5.88
C ARG A 113 7.34 -38.71 -6.56
N GLN A 114 6.29 -38.51 -7.35
CA GLN A 114 5.65 -39.58 -8.09
C GLN A 114 6.58 -40.19 -9.15
N ALA A 115 7.26 -39.35 -9.93
CA ALA A 115 8.25 -39.80 -10.91
C ALA A 115 9.41 -40.57 -10.26
N SER A 116 9.86 -40.14 -9.09
CA SER A 116 10.94 -40.82 -8.34
C SER A 116 10.49 -42.19 -7.82
N GLN A 117 9.25 -42.30 -7.35
CA GLN A 117 8.66 -43.56 -6.92
C GLN A 117 8.54 -44.53 -8.09
N GLU A 118 7.97 -44.07 -9.21
CA GLU A 118 7.81 -44.87 -10.43
C GLU A 118 9.16 -45.32 -11.01
N PHE A 119 10.17 -44.44 -10.99
CA PHE A 119 11.53 -44.79 -11.40
C PHE A 119 12.12 -45.90 -10.51
N SER A 120 11.95 -45.78 -9.19
CA SER A 120 12.45 -46.77 -8.23
C SER A 120 11.76 -48.13 -8.40
N ASP A 121 10.43 -48.14 -8.58
CA ASP A 121 9.66 -49.36 -8.81
C ASP A 121 10.07 -50.03 -10.14
N ASN A 122 10.28 -49.25 -11.21
CA ASN A 122 10.76 -49.76 -12.49
C ASN A 122 12.18 -50.34 -12.39
N LEU A 123 13.08 -49.69 -11.65
CA LEU A 123 14.44 -50.18 -11.44
C LEU A 123 14.44 -51.50 -10.65
N LEU A 124 13.62 -51.59 -9.60
CA LEU A 124 13.46 -52.81 -8.82
C LEU A 124 12.91 -53.95 -9.67
N LYS A 125 11.89 -53.68 -10.50
CA LYS A 125 11.31 -54.66 -11.42
C LYS A 125 12.33 -55.17 -12.45
N GLN A 126 13.10 -54.27 -13.08
CA GLN A 126 14.16 -54.66 -14.02
C GLN A 126 15.25 -55.51 -13.34
N THR A 127 15.58 -55.17 -12.09
CA THR A 127 16.54 -55.93 -11.29
C THR A 127 16.01 -57.33 -10.99
N GLU A 128 14.75 -57.45 -10.59
CA GLU A 128 14.06 -58.73 -10.35
C GLU A 128 14.06 -59.61 -11.60
N ASP A 129 13.64 -59.06 -12.74
CA ASP A 129 13.62 -59.77 -14.03
C ASP A 129 15.02 -60.27 -14.43
N THR A 130 16.05 -59.47 -14.19
CA THR A 130 17.44 -59.82 -14.47
C THR A 130 17.92 -60.96 -13.56
N MET A 131 17.60 -60.90 -12.27
CA MET A 131 17.94 -61.97 -11.33
C MET A 131 17.20 -63.28 -11.62
N LEU A 132 15.93 -63.21 -12.03
CA LEU A 132 15.17 -64.39 -12.44
C LEU A 132 15.80 -65.09 -13.65
N LYS A 133 16.25 -64.33 -14.66
CA LYS A 133 16.97 -64.85 -15.82
C LYS A 133 18.29 -65.50 -15.40
N ALA A 134 19.11 -64.81 -14.60
CA ALA A 134 20.38 -65.35 -14.11
C ALA A 134 20.18 -66.65 -13.32
N LEU A 135 19.14 -66.73 -12.49
CA LEU A 135 18.80 -67.96 -11.76
C LEU A 135 18.38 -69.10 -12.70
N SER A 136 17.62 -68.78 -13.75
CA SER A 136 17.22 -69.75 -14.78
C SER A 136 18.44 -70.30 -15.53
N ASP A 137 19.39 -69.44 -15.88
CA ASP A 137 20.63 -69.83 -16.55
C ASP A 137 21.44 -70.77 -15.65
N ILE A 138 21.63 -70.42 -14.36
CA ILE A 138 22.31 -71.28 -13.38
C ILE A 138 21.63 -72.65 -13.26
N LYS A 139 20.29 -72.70 -13.18
CA LYS A 139 19.54 -73.96 -13.13
C LYS A 139 19.78 -74.81 -14.37
N THR A 140 19.74 -74.19 -15.55
CA THR A 140 19.98 -74.85 -16.84
C THR A 140 21.40 -75.39 -16.93
N THR A 141 22.41 -74.59 -16.59
CA THR A 141 23.82 -75.03 -16.55
C THR A 141 24.02 -76.20 -15.57
N ARG A 142 23.42 -76.15 -14.37
CA ARG A 142 23.49 -77.25 -13.41
C ARG A 142 22.87 -78.55 -13.95
N GLN A 143 21.73 -78.45 -14.63
CA GLN A 143 21.09 -79.61 -15.25
C GLN A 143 21.93 -80.20 -16.38
N ALA A 144 22.53 -79.35 -17.23
CA ALA A 144 23.43 -79.77 -18.30
C ALA A 144 24.66 -80.52 -17.76
N ILE A 145 25.31 -79.99 -16.71
CA ILE A 145 26.46 -80.66 -16.06
C ILE A 145 26.06 -82.03 -15.49
N LYS A 146 24.92 -82.10 -14.79
CA LYS A 146 24.42 -83.37 -14.22
C LYS A 146 24.07 -84.39 -15.32
N GLY A 147 23.52 -83.92 -16.44
CA GLY A 147 23.24 -84.74 -17.62
C GLY A 147 24.52 -85.29 -18.26
N ALA A 148 25.51 -84.43 -18.48
CA ALA A 148 26.81 -84.82 -19.01
C ALA A 148 27.52 -85.84 -18.11
N GLN A 149 27.49 -85.68 -16.78
CA GLN A 149 28.03 -86.66 -15.83
C GLN A 149 27.35 -88.04 -15.96
N LYS A 150 26.02 -88.09 -16.10
CA LYS A 150 25.29 -89.35 -16.29
C LYS A 150 25.64 -90.04 -17.60
N GLN A 151 25.73 -89.28 -18.70
CA GLN A 151 26.13 -89.82 -19.99
C GLN A 151 27.56 -90.39 -19.95
N LEU A 152 28.48 -89.68 -19.27
CA LEU A 152 29.85 -90.17 -19.08
C LEU A 152 29.88 -91.47 -18.27
N GLN A 153 29.07 -91.59 -17.21
CA GLN A 153 28.94 -92.85 -16.44
C GLN A 153 28.39 -94.01 -17.29
N GLN A 154 27.39 -93.75 -18.13
CA GLN A 154 26.81 -94.77 -19.01
C GLN A 154 27.82 -95.21 -20.08
N ALA A 155 28.57 -94.28 -20.68
CA ALA A 155 29.61 -94.58 -21.64
C ALA A 155 30.74 -95.44 -21.03
N MET A 156 31.16 -95.14 -19.80
CA MET A 156 32.16 -95.94 -19.08
C MET A 156 31.64 -97.35 -18.74
N GLN A 157 30.35 -97.50 -18.39
CA GLN A 157 29.75 -98.82 -18.14
C GLN A 157 29.61 -99.65 -19.42
N HIS A 158 29.26 -99.04 -20.55
CA HIS A 158 29.20 -99.75 -21.83
C HIS A 158 30.59 -100.16 -22.34
N GLN A 159 31.64 -99.35 -22.15
CA GLN A 159 33.02 -99.76 -22.44
C GLN A 159 33.51 -100.90 -21.54
N GLN A 160 33.04 -101.00 -20.30
CA GLN A 160 33.39 -102.10 -19.40
C GLN A 160 32.65 -103.42 -19.71
N GLN A 161 31.49 -103.36 -20.36
CA GLN A 161 30.72 -104.56 -20.77
C GLN A 161 31.08 -105.09 -22.17
N GLN A 162 31.77 -104.30 -23.00
CA GLN A 162 32.30 -104.71 -24.32
C GLN A 162 33.81 -105.06 -24.28
N GLY A 163 34.31 -105.57 -23.16
CA GLY A 163 35.64 -106.18 -23.11
C GLY A 163 35.74 -107.36 -24.10
N PRO A 164 36.91 -107.58 -24.73
CA PRO A 164 37.02 -108.35 -25.97
C PRO A 164 36.54 -109.78 -25.77
N THR A 165 35.46 -110.15 -26.45
CA THR A 165 35.16 -111.56 -26.75
C THR A 165 36.15 -112.02 -27.80
N GLU A 166 37.20 -112.72 -27.33
CA GLU A 166 37.96 -113.70 -28.11
C GLU A 166 37.05 -114.84 -28.61
#